data_AF-A0A6A6K9M0-F1
#
_entry.id   AF-A0A6A6K9M0-F1
#
_cell.length_a   1.000
_cell.length_b   1.000
_cell.length_c   1.000
_cell.angle_alpha   90.00
_cell.angle_beta   90.00
_cell.angle_gamma   90.00
#
_symmetry.space_group_name_H-M   'P 1'
#
loop_
_entity.id
_entity.type
_entity.pdbx_description
1 polymer ?
#
loop_
_entity_poly.entity_id
_entity_poly.type
_entity_poly.pdbx_seq_one_letter_code
_entity_poly.pdbx_strand_id
1 'polypeptide(L)'
;MNPNLSKSTSPDEFPVLLKPSMDAIKIAVHAADVDPRRTLFLDDNARNVAAGKAVGLRTVLVGKTVKSKEADYVMENVNKLAQVIPEIWVIGKNNGDQSINRTRSELDSILETTPVGA
;
A
#
# COMPACT_ATOMS: atom_id res chain seq x y z
N MET A 1 -6.01 -15.85 -0.12
CA MET A 1 -5.35 -16.91 -0.91
C MET A 1 -6.28 -17.32 -2.05
N ASN A 2 -5.75 -17.74 -3.21
CA ASN A 2 -6.56 -18.27 -4.32
C ASN A 2 -7.22 -19.59 -3.88
N PRO A 3 -8.56 -19.65 -3.71
CA PRO A 3 -9.25 -20.85 -3.20
C PRO A 3 -9.27 -22.01 -4.20
N ASN A 4 -8.92 -21.75 -5.46
CA ASN A 4 -8.87 -22.77 -6.51
C ASN A 4 -7.52 -23.46 -6.61
N LEU A 5 -6.50 -22.99 -5.87
CA LEU A 5 -5.15 -23.53 -5.95
C LEU A 5 -5.07 -25.02 -5.56
N SER A 6 -5.92 -25.47 -4.63
CA SER A 6 -6.02 -26.88 -4.24
C SER A 6 -6.69 -27.77 -5.30
N LYS A 7 -7.35 -27.18 -6.30
CA LYS A 7 -8.02 -27.89 -7.40
C LYS A 7 -7.17 -27.98 -8.67
N SER A 8 -5.93 -27.48 -8.62
CA SER A 8 -5.01 -27.49 -9.76
C SER A 8 -4.73 -28.91 -10.23
N THR A 9 -4.94 -29.16 -11.51
CA THR A 9 -4.64 -30.40 -12.23
C THR A 9 -3.26 -30.39 -12.88
N SER A 10 -2.64 -29.22 -13.00
CA SER A 10 -1.25 -29.05 -13.47
C SER A 10 -0.52 -27.91 -12.75
N PRO A 11 0.82 -27.87 -12.76
CA PRO A 11 1.60 -26.80 -12.10
C PRO A 11 1.37 -25.39 -12.67
N ASP A 12 1.02 -25.28 -13.95
CA ASP A 12 0.91 -24.00 -14.67
C ASP A 12 -0.54 -23.51 -14.83
N GLU A 13 -1.51 -24.21 -14.26
CA GLU A 13 -2.93 -23.88 -14.39
C GLU A 13 -3.28 -22.52 -13.77
N PHE A 14 -2.59 -22.16 -12.68
CA PHE A 14 -2.72 -20.86 -12.03
C PHE A 14 -1.35 -20.16 -12.00
N PRO A 15 -0.96 -19.47 -13.08
CA PRO A 15 0.34 -18.83 -13.15
C PRO A 15 0.50 -17.77 -12.06
N VAL A 16 1.69 -17.71 -11.48
CA VAL A 16 2.04 -16.67 -10.51
C VAL A 16 2.35 -15.37 -11.26
N LEU A 17 1.44 -14.41 -11.14
CA LEU A 17 1.64 -13.08 -11.70
C LEU A 17 2.29 -12.17 -10.66
N LEU A 18 3.45 -11.62 -11.01
CA LEU A 18 4.21 -10.71 -10.17
C LEU A 18 4.27 -9.31 -10.79
N LYS A 19 4.38 -8.30 -9.94
CA LYS A 19 4.81 -6.96 -10.35
C LYS A 19 6.15 -7.05 -11.11
N PRO A 20 6.36 -6.28 -12.19
CA PRO A 20 5.56 -5.14 -12.64
C PRO A 20 4.45 -5.51 -13.65
N SER A 21 4.00 -6.76 -13.73
CA SER A 21 2.87 -7.10 -14.60
C SER A 21 1.64 -6.26 -14.25
N MET A 22 1.06 -5.58 -15.24
CA MET A 22 -0.18 -4.83 -15.04
C MET A 22 -1.32 -5.75 -14.59
N ASP A 23 -1.33 -7.00 -15.01
CA ASP A 23 -2.37 -7.95 -14.64
C ASP A 23 -2.27 -8.34 -13.17
N ALA A 24 -1.06 -8.44 -12.62
CA ALA A 24 -0.86 -8.63 -11.18
C ALA A 24 -1.48 -7.46 -10.39
N ILE A 25 -1.27 -6.21 -10.85
CA ILE A 25 -1.85 -5.04 -10.17
C ILE A 25 -3.38 -5.00 -10.34
N LYS A 26 -3.92 -5.26 -11.54
CA LYS A 26 -5.37 -5.31 -11.77
C LYS A 26 -6.06 -6.35 -10.89
N ILE A 27 -5.46 -7.53 -10.74
CA ILE A 27 -5.97 -8.58 -9.84
C ILE A 27 -5.99 -8.07 -8.40
N ALA A 28 -4.93 -7.39 -7.94
CA ALA A 28 -4.88 -6.83 -6.59
C ALA A 28 -5.96 -5.75 -6.37
N VAL A 29 -6.13 -4.84 -7.33
CA VAL A 29 -7.19 -3.82 -7.30
C VAL A 29 -8.57 -4.46 -7.25
N HIS A 30 -8.82 -5.45 -8.12
CA HIS A 30 -10.11 -6.15 -8.18
C HIS A 30 -10.39 -6.90 -6.88
N ALA A 31 -9.40 -7.60 -6.33
CA ALA A 31 -9.53 -8.33 -5.07
C ALA A 31 -9.74 -7.40 -3.86
N ALA A 32 -9.21 -6.17 -3.92
CA ALA A 32 -9.40 -5.17 -2.87
C ALA A 32 -10.75 -4.41 -3.01
N ASP A 33 -11.43 -4.50 -4.15
CA ASP A 33 -12.69 -3.80 -4.47
C ASP A 33 -12.61 -2.28 -4.24
N VAL A 34 -11.59 -1.64 -4.83
CA VAL A 34 -11.32 -0.20 -4.69
C VAL A 34 -11.35 0.53 -6.04
N ASP A 35 -11.72 1.82 -6.04
CA ASP A 35 -11.55 2.68 -7.23
C ASP A 35 -10.07 3.08 -7.38
N PRO A 36 -9.37 2.64 -8.45
CA PRO A 36 -7.95 2.93 -8.65
C PRO A 36 -7.62 4.41 -8.54
N ARG A 37 -8.49 5.29 -9.05
CA ARG A 37 -8.25 6.74 -9.12
C ARG A 37 -8.24 7.40 -7.74
N ARG A 38 -8.78 6.71 -6.73
CA ARG A 38 -8.82 7.17 -5.34
C ARG A 38 -7.94 6.33 -4.42
N THR A 39 -7.18 5.39 -4.96
CA THR A 39 -6.31 4.49 -4.19
C THR A 39 -4.86 4.88 -4.35
N LEU A 40 -4.15 4.97 -3.22
CA LEU A 40 -2.72 5.24 -3.18
C LEU A 40 -1.91 3.93 -3.21
N PHE A 41 -0.92 3.85 -4.09
CA PHE A 41 -0.01 2.73 -4.24
C PHE A 41 1.42 3.15 -3.91
N LEU A 42 2.00 2.55 -2.87
CA LEU A 42 3.37 2.81 -2.41
C LEU A 42 4.26 1.62 -2.79
N ASP A 43 5.38 1.89 -3.47
CA ASP A 43 6.41 0.88 -3.78
C ASP A 43 7.79 1.56 -3.87
N ASP A 44 8.86 0.83 -3.59
CA ASP A 44 10.24 1.32 -3.64
C ASP A 44 10.90 1.07 -5.01
N ASN A 45 10.26 0.30 -5.89
CA ASN A 45 10.73 0.00 -7.23
C ASN A 45 9.94 0.77 -8.29
N ALA A 46 10.65 1.60 -9.07
CA ALA A 46 10.04 2.45 -10.10
C ALA A 46 9.23 1.66 -11.16
N ARG A 47 9.60 0.41 -11.48
CA ARG A 47 8.85 -0.40 -12.46
C ARG A 47 7.49 -0.83 -11.91
N ASN A 48 7.42 -1.14 -10.62
CA ASN A 48 6.16 -1.51 -9.97
C ASN A 48 5.24 -0.28 -9.87
N VAL A 49 5.81 0.87 -9.49
CA VAL A 49 5.10 2.16 -9.48
C VAL A 49 4.56 2.48 -10.87
N ALA A 50 5.36 2.33 -11.93
CA ALA A 50 4.91 2.57 -13.30
C ALA A 50 3.72 1.67 -13.68
N ALA A 51 3.76 0.39 -13.32
CA ALA A 51 2.65 -0.54 -13.55
C ALA A 51 1.38 -0.12 -12.78
N GLY A 52 1.53 0.30 -11.52
CA GLY A 52 0.43 0.85 -10.73
C GLY A 52 -0.19 2.10 -11.37
N LYS A 53 0.65 3.02 -11.84
CA LYS A 53 0.22 4.24 -12.52
C LYS A 53 -0.53 3.93 -13.81
N ALA A 54 -0.05 2.95 -14.58
CA ALA A 54 -0.69 2.53 -15.83
C ALA A 54 -2.08 1.92 -15.64
N VAL A 55 -2.40 1.38 -14.47
CA VAL A 55 -3.75 0.89 -14.13
C VAL A 55 -4.63 1.95 -13.45
N GLY A 56 -4.16 3.20 -13.35
CA GLY A 56 -4.91 4.34 -12.83
C GLY A 56 -4.77 4.59 -11.33
N LEU A 57 -3.85 3.91 -10.64
CA LEU A 57 -3.56 4.19 -9.23
C LEU A 57 -2.81 5.51 -9.07
N ARG A 58 -3.04 6.21 -7.95
CA ARG A 58 -2.17 7.31 -7.51
C ARG A 58 -0.92 6.71 -6.90
N THR A 59 0.26 7.10 -7.36
CA THR A 59 1.48 6.35 -7.01
C THR A 59 2.51 7.16 -6.22
N VAL A 60 3.18 6.48 -5.29
CA VAL A 60 4.27 7.01 -4.48
C VAL A 60 5.50 6.12 -4.65
N LEU A 61 6.61 6.73 -5.07
CA LEU A 61 7.92 6.09 -5.02
C LEU A 61 8.57 6.35 -3.66
N VAL A 62 8.76 5.30 -2.88
CA VAL A 62 9.32 5.37 -1.52
C VAL A 62 10.84 5.12 -1.54
N GLY A 63 11.58 5.70 -0.58
CA GLY A 63 13.03 5.50 -0.46
C GLY A 63 13.86 6.32 -1.46
N LYS A 64 13.24 7.29 -2.13
CA LYS A 64 13.89 8.17 -3.11
C LYS A 64 13.62 9.63 -2.76
N THR A 65 14.49 10.51 -3.22
CA THR A 65 14.35 11.97 -3.06
C THR A 65 14.14 12.69 -4.40
N VAL A 66 14.54 12.06 -5.50
CA VAL A 66 14.42 12.61 -6.85
C VAL A 66 13.12 12.16 -7.49
N LYS A 67 12.35 13.12 -8.02
CA LYS A 67 11.11 12.84 -8.76
C LYS A 67 11.42 12.04 -10.03
N SER A 68 10.53 11.11 -10.35
CA SER A 68 10.58 10.31 -11.56
C SER A 68 9.26 10.48 -12.32
N LYS A 69 9.23 10.17 -13.62
CA LYS A 69 7.99 10.28 -14.42
C LYS A 69 6.98 9.18 -14.07
N GLU A 70 7.49 8.11 -13.48
CA GLU A 70 6.80 6.87 -13.17
C GLU A 70 5.91 7.00 -11.92
N ALA A 71 6.14 8.01 -11.06
CA ALA A 71 5.39 8.24 -9.83
C ALA A 71 4.63 9.58 -9.84
N ASP A 72 3.54 9.69 -9.08
CA ASP A 72 2.88 10.98 -8.83
C ASP A 72 3.55 11.73 -7.67
N TYR A 73 3.99 10.97 -6.67
CA TYR A 73 4.70 11.47 -5.49
C TYR A 73 6.02 10.73 -5.28
N VAL A 74 6.95 11.38 -4.61
CA VAL A 74 8.19 10.77 -4.14
C VAL A 74 8.37 11.10 -2.67
N MET A 75 8.81 10.12 -1.88
CA MET A 75 9.17 10.33 -0.49
C MET A 75 10.30 9.42 -0.06
N GLU A 76 11.13 9.92 0.84
CA GLU A 76 12.24 9.16 1.37
C GLU A 76 11.78 8.14 2.43
N ASN A 77 10.83 8.53 3.28
CA ASN A 77 10.35 7.73 4.41
C ASN A 77 8.81 7.78 4.48
N VAL A 78 8.17 6.63 4.75
CA VAL A 78 6.70 6.51 4.85
C VAL A 78 6.09 7.38 5.95
N ASN A 79 6.87 7.71 6.99
CA ASN A 79 6.44 8.60 8.09
C ASN A 79 6.17 10.03 7.60
N LYS A 80 6.67 10.42 6.41
CA LYS A 80 6.42 11.73 5.79
C LYS A 80 5.12 11.73 4.97
N LEU A 81 4.35 10.64 4.90
CA LEU A 81 3.15 10.53 4.07
C LEU A 81 2.14 11.67 4.34
N ALA A 82 1.86 11.98 5.60
CA ALA A 82 0.95 13.08 5.96
C ALA A 82 1.44 14.47 5.52
N GLN A 83 2.75 14.65 5.36
CA GLN A 83 3.33 15.91 4.87
C GLN A 83 3.32 15.99 3.34
N VAL A 84 3.55 14.86 2.68
CA VAL A 84 3.62 14.78 1.21
C VAL A 84 2.24 14.74 0.58
N ILE A 85 1.27 14.11 1.25
CA ILE A 85 -0.10 13.88 0.76
C ILE A 85 -1.09 14.18 1.90
N PRO A 86 -1.21 15.46 2.32
CA PRO A 86 -2.04 15.84 3.45
C PRO A 86 -3.53 15.54 3.24
N GLU A 87 -4.01 15.51 2.00
CA GLU A 87 -5.41 15.26 1.67
C GLU A 87 -5.94 13.88 2.08
N ILE A 88 -5.05 12.91 2.34
CA ILE A 88 -5.44 11.59 2.87
C ILE A 88 -5.67 11.65 4.39
N TRP A 89 -5.02 12.58 5.09
CA TRP A 89 -5.08 12.72 6.54
C TRP A 89 -6.20 13.66 7.02
N VAL A 90 -6.70 14.52 6.15
CA VAL A 90 -7.84 15.41 6.45
C VAL A 90 -9.14 14.63 6.29
N ILE A 91 -9.37 13.68 7.19
CA ILE A 91 -10.70 13.13 7.44
C ILE A 91 -11.43 14.19 8.28
N GLY A 92 -12.61 14.62 7.82
CA GLY A 92 -13.25 15.87 8.20
C GLY A 92 -13.33 16.12 9.71
N LYS A 93 -13.00 17.36 10.10
CA LYS A 93 -13.67 18.02 11.23
C LYS A 93 -15.16 18.11 10.88
N ASN A 94 -15.93 17.05 11.06
CA ASN A 94 -17.38 17.09 11.23
C ASN A 94 -17.85 15.71 11.72
N ASN A 95 -18.34 15.72 12.95
CA ASN A 95 -19.03 14.66 13.68
C ASN A 95 -18.19 13.49 14.21
N GLY A 96 -17.62 13.71 15.41
CA GLY A 96 -17.54 12.70 16.48
C GLY A 96 -16.55 11.55 16.31
N ASP A 97 -15.87 11.41 15.18
CA ASP A 97 -14.93 10.32 14.99
C ASP A 97 -13.62 10.62 15.74
N GLN A 98 -13.39 9.88 16.82
CA GLN A 98 -12.17 9.96 17.62
C GLN A 98 -11.04 9.34 16.80
N SER A 99 -10.45 10.15 15.91
CA SER A 99 -9.12 9.87 15.38
C SER A 99 -8.22 9.53 16.56
N ILE A 100 -7.80 8.26 16.65
CA ILE A 100 -6.96 7.79 17.74
C ILE A 100 -5.56 8.36 17.48
N ASN A 101 -5.34 9.59 17.92
CA ASN A 101 -4.03 10.22 17.94
C ASN A 101 -3.22 9.58 19.07
N ARG A 102 -2.74 8.35 18.84
CA ARG A 102 -1.82 7.72 19.79
C ARG A 102 -0.51 8.48 19.77
N THR A 103 -0.13 8.99 20.92
CA THR A 103 1.19 9.56 21.15
C THR A 103 2.26 8.47 20.99
N ARG A 104 3.48 8.87 20.61
CA ARG A 104 4.60 7.92 20.45
C ARG A 104 4.84 7.10 21.72
N SER A 105 4.69 7.72 22.88
CA SER A 105 4.73 7.07 24.19
C SER A 105 3.67 5.99 24.38
N GLU A 106 2.45 6.17 23.86
CA GLU A 106 1.40 5.14 23.92
C GLU A 106 1.70 3.96 22.98
N LEU A 107 2.37 4.20 21.85
CA LEU A 107 2.82 3.12 20.97
C LEU A 107 3.96 2.33 21.62
N ASP A 108 4.92 3.02 22.24
CA ASP A 108 6.04 2.39 22.94
C ASP A 108 5.55 1.55 24.15
N SER A 109 4.49 2.00 24.84
CA SER A 109 3.87 1.25 25.95
C SER A 109 3.18 -0.04 25.53
N ILE A 110 2.78 -0.19 24.26
CA ILE A 110 2.15 -1.43 23.74
C ILE A 110 3.23 -2.47 23.37
N LEU A 111 4.46 -2.03 23.14
CA LEU A 111 5.59 -2.88 22.78
C LEU A 111 6.27 -3.55 23.98
N GLU A 112 5.88 -3.22 25.22
CA GLU A 112 6.35 -3.93 26.41
C GLU A 112 5.78 -5.36 26.43
N THR A 113 6.61 -6.28 25.95
CA THR A 113 6.36 -7.68 25.66
C THR A 113 5.87 -8.49 26.85
N THR A 114 4.88 -9.35 26.60
CA THR A 114 4.60 -10.53 27.44
C THR A 114 5.84 -11.44 27.49
N PRO A 115 6.35 -11.83 28.66
CA PRO A 115 7.44 -12.79 28.74
C PRO A 115 6.91 -14.16 28.32
N VAL A 116 7.50 -14.74 27.28
CA VAL A 116 7.30 -16.15 26.97
C VAL A 116 8.09 -16.94 28.02
N GLY A 117 7.36 -17.57 28.93
CA GLY A 117 7.92 -18.45 29.95
C GLY A 117 8.62 -19.67 29.33
N ALA A 118 9.68 -20.10 30.00
CA ALA A 118 10.57 -21.21 29.64
C ALA A 118 9.86 -22.58 29.55
#